data_AF-A0A1T2Z609-F1
#
_entry.id   AF-A0A1T2Z609-F1
#
_cell.length_a   1.000
_cell.length_b   1.000
_cell.length_c   1.000
_cell.angle_alpha   90.00
_cell.angle_beta   90.00
_cell.angle_gamma   90.00
#
_symmetry.space_group_name_H-M   'P 1'
#
loop_
_entity.id
_entity.type
_entity.pdbx_description
1 polymer ?
#
loop_
_entity_poly.entity_id
_entity_poly.type
_entity_poly.pdbx_seq_one_letter_code
_entity_poly.pdbx_strand_id
1 'polypeptide(L)'
;MDSLISFALTTAASAGVSAALVLALGWLLRTWIGERLKASLKHEYSERLERLKTDLKKQSDADLASAKAEIDSQAEKLKVAAVSFSEVQKATLPKKIEAVDALWEAVRAARAHVPGIVYMCDVLTDEELRTIRTSQQFKDFRQLLAAIDPVKLTPLIFGDADKTRPHVGEYIWALHSTYHGILVRCVFTLAGKEDARWYRDEVTQRLVRSAFGDAALQQFKTLPDRHFDWLRLEFERELFTSFDKLLTGKAFSEAAMRQAQEMEKALAASTPADL
;
A
#
# COMPACT_ATOMS: atom_id res chain seq x y z
N MET A 1 -70.79 62.86 -76.08
CA MET A 1 -69.63 62.80 -75.16
C MET A 1 -69.72 61.65 -74.14
N ASP A 2 -70.91 61.10 -73.87
CA ASP A 2 -71.09 59.99 -72.91
C ASP A 2 -70.60 58.61 -73.36
N SER A 3 -70.42 58.37 -74.67
CA SER A 3 -69.95 57.08 -75.21
C SER A 3 -68.44 56.85 -75.06
N LEU A 4 -67.64 57.92 -74.93
CA LEU A 4 -66.19 57.82 -74.73
C LEU A 4 -65.84 57.62 -73.24
N ILE A 5 -66.64 58.19 -72.34
CA ILE A 5 -66.47 58.03 -70.88
C ILE A 5 -66.85 56.61 -70.45
N SER A 6 -67.94 56.05 -70.98
CA SER A 6 -68.35 54.67 -70.69
C SER A 6 -67.39 53.62 -71.27
N PHE A 7 -66.81 53.86 -72.44
CA PHE A 7 -65.76 53.01 -73.03
C PHE A 7 -64.44 53.10 -72.24
N ALA A 8 -64.03 54.29 -71.80
CA ALA A 8 -62.85 54.47 -70.97
C ALA A 8 -63.03 53.85 -69.56
N LEU A 9 -64.21 53.96 -68.94
CA LEU A 9 -64.53 53.34 -67.66
C LEU A 9 -64.61 51.81 -67.75
N THR A 10 -65.17 51.25 -68.81
CA THR A 10 -65.21 49.79 -69.00
C THR A 10 -63.83 49.22 -69.36
N THR A 11 -63.01 49.96 -70.11
CA THR A 11 -61.62 49.55 -70.43
C THR A 11 -60.69 49.69 -69.22
N ALA A 12 -60.87 50.73 -68.39
CA ALA A 12 -60.14 50.89 -67.13
C ALA A 12 -60.59 49.86 -66.07
N ALA A 13 -61.89 49.55 -66.01
CA ALA A 13 -62.42 48.51 -65.13
C ALA A 13 -61.98 47.10 -65.57
N SER A 14 -61.94 46.80 -66.88
CA SER A 14 -61.45 45.51 -67.37
C SER A 14 -59.95 45.35 -67.18
N ALA A 15 -59.16 46.40 -67.40
CA ALA A 15 -57.72 46.40 -67.12
C ALA A 15 -57.43 46.31 -65.61
N GLY A 16 -58.24 46.96 -64.76
CA GLY A 16 -58.13 46.90 -63.31
C GLY A 16 -58.47 45.51 -62.73
N VAL A 17 -59.50 44.83 -63.27
CA VAL A 17 -59.87 43.47 -62.86
C VAL A 17 -58.82 42.45 -63.29
N SER A 18 -58.25 42.58 -64.50
CA SER A 18 -57.15 41.72 -64.96
C SER A 18 -55.88 41.92 -64.12
N ALA A 19 -55.53 43.17 -63.79
CA ALA A 19 -54.39 43.45 -62.91
C ALA A 19 -54.60 42.91 -61.49
N ALA A 20 -55.82 43.05 -60.92
CA ALA A 20 -56.17 42.51 -59.62
C ALA A 20 -56.12 40.96 -59.59
N LEU A 21 -56.57 40.30 -60.66
CA LEU A 21 -56.49 38.84 -60.80
C LEU A 21 -55.04 38.34 -60.90
N VAL A 22 -54.18 39.04 -61.63
CA VAL A 22 -52.75 38.68 -61.73
C VAL A 22 -52.04 38.90 -60.39
N LEU A 23 -52.36 39.97 -59.67
CA LEU A 23 -51.82 40.22 -58.32
C LEU A 23 -52.32 39.17 -57.31
N ALA A 24 -53.60 38.80 -57.37
CA ALA A 24 -54.17 37.76 -56.52
C ALA A 24 -53.55 36.38 -56.80
N LEU A 25 -53.42 36.01 -58.08
CA LEU A 25 -52.75 34.75 -58.50
C LEU A 25 -51.27 34.73 -58.13
N GLY A 26 -50.56 35.84 -58.32
CA GLY A 26 -49.16 35.97 -57.91
C GLY A 26 -48.97 35.86 -56.40
N TRP A 27 -49.89 36.44 -55.62
CA TRP A 27 -49.90 36.32 -54.17
C TRP A 27 -50.18 34.88 -53.73
N LEU A 28 -51.18 34.22 -54.34
CA LEU A 28 -51.56 32.84 -54.02
C LEU A 28 -50.47 31.83 -54.38
N LEU A 29 -49.80 32.02 -55.51
CA LEU A 29 -48.62 31.23 -55.89
C LEU A 29 -47.47 31.45 -54.91
N ARG A 30 -47.24 32.70 -54.48
CA ARG A 30 -46.19 33.02 -53.50
C ARG A 30 -46.46 32.36 -52.14
N THR A 31 -47.70 32.40 -51.64
CA THR A 31 -48.06 31.72 -50.39
C THR A 31 -48.00 30.21 -50.53
N TRP A 32 -48.51 29.63 -51.63
CA TRP A 32 -48.48 28.19 -51.86
C TRP A 32 -47.06 27.64 -52.00
N ILE A 33 -46.19 28.29 -52.78
CA ILE A 33 -44.77 27.91 -52.91
C ILE A 33 -44.08 28.07 -51.55
N GLY A 34 -44.33 29.17 -50.84
CA GLY A 34 -43.75 29.42 -49.52
C GLY A 34 -44.14 28.36 -48.47
N GLU A 35 -45.40 27.95 -48.45
CA GLU A 35 -45.89 26.90 -47.54
C GLU A 35 -45.32 25.54 -47.90
N ARG A 36 -45.29 25.17 -49.19
CA ARG A 36 -44.74 23.88 -49.62
C ARG A 36 -43.25 23.78 -49.33
N LEU A 37 -42.49 24.86 -49.52
CA LEU A 37 -41.05 24.92 -49.27
C LEU A 37 -40.75 24.93 -47.77
N LYS A 38 -41.58 25.61 -46.95
CA LYS A 38 -41.51 25.51 -45.48
C LYS A 38 -41.86 24.10 -45.00
N ALA A 39 -42.87 23.46 -45.58
CA ALA A 39 -43.28 22.11 -45.22
C ALA A 39 -42.18 21.09 -45.55
N SER A 40 -41.53 21.20 -46.72
CA SER A 40 -40.41 20.32 -47.09
C SER A 40 -39.21 20.52 -46.18
N LEU A 41 -38.82 21.77 -45.89
CA LEU A 41 -37.74 22.08 -44.95
C LEU A 41 -38.05 21.53 -43.56
N LYS A 42 -39.26 21.77 -43.05
CA LYS A 42 -39.66 21.29 -41.72
C LYS A 42 -39.57 19.77 -41.63
N HIS A 43 -40.00 19.06 -42.68
CA HIS A 43 -39.91 17.60 -42.72
C HIS A 43 -38.46 17.12 -42.70
N GLU A 44 -37.61 17.71 -43.53
CA GLU A 44 -36.18 17.37 -43.58
C GLU A 44 -35.46 17.67 -42.26
N TYR A 45 -35.77 18.81 -41.62
CA TYR A 45 -35.26 19.12 -40.29
C TYR A 45 -35.75 18.12 -39.24
N SER A 46 -37.04 17.76 -39.25
CA SER A 46 -37.58 16.77 -38.31
C SER A 46 -36.91 15.40 -38.48
N GLU A 47 -36.68 14.98 -39.73
CA GLU A 47 -36.02 13.72 -40.03
C GLU A 47 -34.55 13.73 -39.61
N ARG A 48 -33.83 14.82 -39.88
CA ARG A 48 -32.43 14.98 -39.41
C ARG A 48 -32.35 14.99 -37.89
N LEU A 49 -33.28 15.64 -37.21
CA LEU A 49 -33.30 15.73 -35.75
C LEU A 49 -33.63 14.37 -35.11
N GLU A 50 -34.56 13.63 -35.69
CA GLU A 50 -34.82 12.24 -35.27
C GLU A 50 -33.61 11.35 -35.50
N ARG A 51 -32.94 11.43 -36.67
CA ARG A 51 -31.72 10.68 -36.94
C ARG A 51 -30.61 10.98 -35.94
N LEU A 52 -30.31 12.26 -35.71
CA LEU A 52 -29.30 12.67 -34.71
C LEU A 52 -29.66 12.18 -33.31
N LYS A 53 -30.94 12.24 -32.94
CA LYS A 53 -31.41 11.74 -31.65
C LYS A 53 -31.23 10.22 -31.55
N THR A 54 -31.52 9.48 -32.62
CA THR A 54 -31.30 8.03 -32.65
C THR A 54 -29.82 7.66 -32.63
N ASP A 55 -28.96 8.42 -33.31
CA ASP A 55 -27.52 8.16 -33.37
C ASP A 55 -26.84 8.51 -32.04
N LEU A 56 -27.15 9.66 -31.45
CA LEU A 56 -26.69 10.02 -30.10
C LEU A 56 -27.14 8.99 -29.06
N LYS A 57 -28.37 8.49 -29.17
CA LYS A 57 -28.86 7.45 -28.26
C LYS A 57 -28.11 6.13 -28.46
N LYS A 58 -27.88 5.70 -29.71
CA LYS A 58 -27.10 4.50 -30.01
C LYS A 58 -25.66 4.61 -29.50
N GLN A 59 -25.03 5.77 -29.71
CA GLN A 59 -23.67 6.02 -29.23
C GLN A 59 -23.63 6.01 -27.70
N SER A 60 -24.55 6.73 -27.04
CA SER A 60 -24.67 6.70 -25.58
C SER A 60 -24.92 5.29 -25.03
N ASP A 61 -25.79 4.50 -25.67
CA ASP A 61 -26.09 3.13 -25.23
C ASP A 61 -24.88 2.21 -25.43
N ALA A 62 -24.11 2.39 -26.52
CA ALA A 62 -22.88 1.65 -26.78
C ALA A 62 -21.77 2.00 -25.79
N ASP A 63 -21.58 3.30 -25.50
CA ASP A 63 -20.59 3.78 -24.54
C ASP A 63 -20.92 3.29 -23.12
N LEU A 64 -22.20 3.31 -22.73
CA LEU A 64 -22.65 2.77 -21.44
C LEU A 64 -22.45 1.25 -21.36
N ALA A 65 -22.71 0.51 -22.43
CA ALA A 65 -22.49 -0.93 -22.46
C ALA A 65 -20.99 -1.27 -22.35
N SER A 66 -20.14 -0.53 -23.06
CA SER A 66 -18.68 -0.66 -23.01
C SER A 66 -18.14 -0.35 -21.60
N ALA A 67 -18.55 0.77 -21.01
CA ALA A 67 -18.13 1.16 -19.67
C ALA A 67 -18.56 0.15 -18.60
N LYS A 68 -19.79 -0.39 -18.69
CA LYS A 68 -20.25 -1.45 -17.78
C LYS A 68 -19.44 -2.73 -17.94
N ALA A 69 -19.17 -3.15 -19.17
CA ALA A 69 -18.36 -4.35 -19.42
C ALA A 69 -16.94 -4.22 -18.86
N GLU A 70 -16.33 -3.03 -18.96
CA GLU A 70 -15.01 -2.76 -18.38
C GLU A 70 -15.04 -2.79 -16.84
N ILE A 71 -16.04 -2.15 -16.22
CA ILE A 71 -16.21 -2.18 -14.76
C ILE A 71 -16.40 -3.62 -14.26
N ASP A 72 -17.26 -4.40 -14.93
CA ASP A 72 -17.50 -5.81 -14.57
C ASP A 72 -16.23 -6.66 -14.75
N SER A 73 -15.45 -6.42 -15.81
CA SER A 73 -14.16 -7.08 -16.02
C SER A 73 -13.16 -6.76 -14.91
N GLN A 74 -13.07 -5.49 -14.50
CA GLN A 74 -12.19 -5.06 -13.40
C GLN A 74 -12.64 -5.64 -12.06
N ALA A 75 -13.94 -5.64 -11.78
CA ALA A 75 -14.50 -6.23 -10.58
C ALA A 75 -14.19 -7.74 -10.49
N GLU A 76 -14.31 -8.48 -11.59
CA GLU A 76 -13.98 -9.91 -11.60
C GLU A 76 -12.47 -10.15 -11.42
N LYS A 77 -11.60 -9.33 -12.04
CA LYS A 77 -10.14 -9.41 -11.82
C LYS A 77 -9.79 -9.18 -10.34
N LEU A 78 -10.38 -8.17 -9.71
CA LEU A 78 -10.19 -7.88 -8.29
C LEU A 78 -10.71 -9.01 -7.41
N LYS A 79 -11.86 -9.60 -7.75
CA LYS A 79 -12.43 -10.73 -7.03
C LYS A 79 -11.57 -11.98 -7.13
N VAL A 80 -11.09 -12.34 -8.32
CA VAL A 80 -10.15 -13.46 -8.52
C VAL A 80 -8.88 -13.23 -7.71
N ALA A 81 -8.31 -12.02 -7.77
CA ALA A 81 -7.13 -11.66 -6.98
C ALA A 81 -7.39 -11.78 -5.47
N ALA A 82 -8.55 -11.33 -4.99
CA ALA A 82 -8.94 -11.42 -3.57
C ALA A 82 -9.13 -12.88 -3.11
N VAL A 83 -9.73 -13.73 -3.95
CA VAL A 83 -9.90 -15.17 -3.65
C VAL A 83 -8.55 -15.87 -3.61
N SER A 84 -7.71 -15.72 -4.64
CA SER A 84 -6.36 -16.29 -4.66
C SER A 84 -5.52 -15.81 -3.48
N PHE A 85 -5.65 -14.54 -3.10
CA PHE A 85 -5.00 -13.99 -1.91
C PHE A 85 -5.47 -14.70 -0.62
N SER A 86 -6.78 -14.87 -0.45
CA SER A 86 -7.33 -15.54 0.72
C SER A 86 -6.90 -17.01 0.82
N GLU A 87 -6.76 -17.70 -0.31
CA GLU A 87 -6.30 -19.09 -0.34
C GLU A 87 -4.84 -19.22 0.05
N VAL A 88 -3.96 -18.35 -0.48
CA VAL A 88 -2.54 -18.30 -0.11
C VAL A 88 -2.38 -17.97 1.37
N GLN A 89 -3.14 -16.99 1.90
CA GLN A 89 -3.11 -16.69 3.33
C GLN A 89 -3.57 -17.87 4.17
N LYS A 90 -4.67 -18.56 3.80
CA LYS A 90 -5.12 -19.77 4.49
C LYS A 90 -4.05 -20.87 4.51
N ALA A 91 -3.33 -21.06 3.41
CA ALA A 91 -2.29 -22.08 3.31
C ALA A 91 -0.99 -21.71 4.04
N THR A 92 -0.66 -20.41 4.13
CA THR A 92 0.62 -19.94 4.70
C THR A 92 0.53 -19.52 6.16
N LEU A 93 -0.65 -19.07 6.64
CA LEU A 93 -0.83 -18.60 8.01
C LEU A 93 -0.49 -19.66 9.07
N PRO A 94 -0.89 -20.95 8.95
CA PRO A 94 -0.49 -21.97 9.91
C PRO A 94 1.04 -22.11 10.00
N LYS A 95 1.74 -22.10 8.85
CA LYS A 95 3.21 -22.16 8.81
C LYS A 95 3.87 -20.94 9.44
N LYS A 96 3.28 -19.75 9.27
CA LYS A 96 3.75 -18.52 9.92
C LYS A 96 3.58 -18.59 11.44
N ILE A 97 2.45 -19.10 11.92
CA ILE A 97 2.19 -19.28 13.35
C ILE A 97 3.22 -20.26 13.95
N GLU A 98 3.37 -21.44 13.34
CA GLU A 98 4.35 -22.44 13.77
C GLU A 98 5.78 -21.89 13.77
N ALA A 99 6.14 -21.10 12.75
CA ALA A 99 7.46 -20.48 12.65
C ALA A 99 7.69 -19.41 13.72
N VAL A 100 6.67 -18.59 14.02
CA VAL A 100 6.71 -17.61 15.11
C VAL A 100 6.87 -18.29 16.46
N ASP A 101 6.10 -19.35 16.71
CA ASP A 101 6.18 -20.13 17.96
C ASP A 101 7.56 -20.77 18.11
N ALA A 102 8.06 -21.45 17.08
CA ALA A 102 9.38 -22.07 17.10
C ALA A 102 10.52 -21.05 17.28
N LEU A 103 10.41 -19.87 16.66
CA LEU A 103 11.39 -18.80 16.84
C LEU A 103 11.35 -18.25 18.28
N TRP A 104 10.17 -18.07 18.85
CA TRP A 104 10.02 -17.62 20.23
C TRP A 104 10.54 -18.66 21.23
N GLU A 105 10.29 -19.95 20.98
CA GLU A 105 10.89 -21.03 21.77
C GLU A 105 12.42 -20.98 21.75
N ALA A 106 13.03 -20.74 20.58
CA ALA A 106 14.47 -20.57 20.47
C ALA A 106 14.99 -19.37 21.30
N VAL A 107 14.28 -18.23 21.26
CA VAL A 107 14.60 -17.06 22.10
C VAL A 107 14.55 -17.41 23.59
N ARG A 108 13.50 -18.13 24.04
CA ARG A 108 13.37 -18.54 25.44
C ARG A 108 14.45 -19.54 25.84
N ALA A 109 14.73 -20.51 24.99
CA ALA A 109 15.77 -21.52 25.22
C ALA A 109 17.15 -20.87 25.33
N ALA A 110 17.52 -19.97 24.41
CA ALA A 110 18.77 -19.24 24.46
C ALA A 110 18.88 -18.41 25.75
N ARG A 111 17.79 -17.73 26.15
CA ARG A 111 17.73 -16.96 27.40
C ARG A 111 17.97 -17.81 28.64
N ALA A 112 17.37 -18.99 28.71
CA ALA A 112 17.54 -19.90 29.85
C ALA A 112 19.00 -20.36 30.02
N HIS A 113 19.81 -20.28 28.95
CA HIS A 113 21.23 -20.61 28.97
C HIS A 113 22.14 -19.41 29.27
N VAL A 114 21.61 -18.18 29.31
CA VAL A 114 22.35 -17.02 29.79
C VAL A 114 22.34 -17.04 31.31
N PRO A 115 23.47 -17.29 31.99
CA PRO A 115 23.46 -17.48 33.44
C PRO A 115 23.12 -16.17 34.17
N GLY A 116 22.42 -16.26 35.30
CA GLY A 116 21.99 -15.10 36.09
C GLY A 116 23.13 -14.15 36.48
N ILE A 117 24.35 -14.68 36.58
CA ILE A 117 25.58 -13.92 36.87
C ILE A 117 25.88 -12.84 35.82
N VAL A 118 25.44 -13.05 34.57
CA VAL A 118 25.57 -12.08 33.48
C VAL A 118 24.67 -10.87 33.74
N TYR A 119 23.43 -11.10 34.16
CA TYR A 119 22.50 -10.04 34.55
C TYR A 119 22.98 -9.29 35.80
N MET A 120 23.60 -9.99 36.75
CA MET A 120 24.20 -9.35 37.93
C MET A 120 25.31 -8.36 37.52
N CYS A 121 26.13 -8.67 36.53
CA CYS A 121 27.21 -7.78 36.08
C CYS A 121 26.69 -6.42 35.55
N ASP A 122 25.42 -6.35 35.19
CA ASP A 122 24.80 -5.17 34.60
C ASP A 122 24.35 -4.12 35.63
N VAL A 123 24.15 -4.54 36.88
CA VAL A 123 23.77 -3.65 38.00
C VAL A 123 24.97 -3.21 38.84
N LEU A 124 26.13 -3.85 38.66
CA LEU A 124 27.36 -3.47 39.35
C LEU A 124 27.90 -2.16 38.80
N THR A 125 28.60 -1.39 39.64
CA THR A 125 29.42 -0.24 39.25
C THR A 125 30.74 -0.68 38.60
N ASP A 126 31.43 0.27 37.95
CA ASP A 126 32.73 -0.02 37.31
C ASP A 126 33.76 -0.50 38.34
N GLU A 127 33.72 0.05 39.55
CA GLU A 127 34.65 -0.30 40.62
C GLU A 127 34.36 -1.67 41.25
N GLU A 128 33.08 -2.01 41.46
CA GLU A 128 32.69 -3.33 41.93
C GLU A 128 33.06 -4.41 40.92
N LEU A 129 32.87 -4.14 39.63
CA LEU A 129 33.20 -5.08 38.56
C LEU A 129 34.71 -5.30 38.44
N ARG A 130 35.53 -4.25 38.63
CA ARG A 130 37.00 -4.38 38.77
C ARG A 130 37.37 -5.20 40.00
N THR A 131 36.74 -4.92 41.14
CA THR A 131 37.01 -5.63 42.41
C THR A 131 36.71 -7.12 42.29
N ILE A 132 35.60 -7.49 41.65
CA ILE A 132 35.25 -8.89 41.37
C ILE A 132 36.33 -9.60 40.55
N ARG A 133 37.04 -8.87 39.70
CA ARG A 133 38.05 -9.45 38.80
C ARG A 133 39.40 -9.64 39.46
N THR A 134 39.76 -8.78 40.40
CA THR A 134 41.09 -8.78 41.03
C THR A 134 41.08 -9.44 42.41
N SER A 135 40.00 -9.31 43.18
CA SER A 135 39.95 -9.77 44.58
C SER A 135 39.81 -11.28 44.70
N GLN A 136 40.54 -11.90 45.62
CA GLN A 136 40.45 -13.33 45.89
C GLN A 136 39.06 -13.76 46.41
N GLN A 137 38.33 -12.84 47.05
CA GLN A 137 36.99 -13.09 47.60
C GLN A 137 35.98 -13.51 46.50
N PHE A 138 36.16 -13.05 45.27
CA PHE A 138 35.25 -13.31 44.15
C PHE A 138 35.76 -14.39 43.18
N LYS A 139 36.65 -15.28 43.65
CA LYS A 139 37.20 -16.36 42.81
C LYS A 139 36.11 -17.22 42.18
N ASP A 140 35.10 -17.63 42.95
CA ASP A 140 34.03 -18.51 42.46
C ASP A 140 33.16 -17.80 41.43
N PHE A 141 32.89 -16.49 41.64
CA PHE A 141 32.17 -15.66 40.67
C PHE A 141 32.90 -15.61 39.32
N ARG A 142 34.23 -15.43 39.34
CA ARG A 142 35.05 -15.47 38.11
C ARG A 142 35.03 -16.84 37.45
N GLN A 143 35.08 -17.92 38.22
CA GLN A 143 35.00 -19.29 37.67
C GLN A 143 33.66 -19.53 36.98
N LEU A 144 32.56 -19.05 37.57
CA LEU A 144 31.23 -19.11 36.96
C LEU A 144 31.16 -18.30 35.65
N LEU A 145 31.74 -17.09 35.62
CA LEU A 145 31.81 -16.29 34.38
C LEU A 145 32.69 -16.95 33.31
N ALA A 146 33.83 -17.54 33.70
CA ALA A 146 34.74 -18.21 32.76
C ALA A 146 34.18 -19.54 32.25
N ALA A 147 33.27 -20.18 33.00
CA ALA A 147 32.60 -21.40 32.59
C ALA A 147 31.52 -21.18 31.52
N ILE A 148 31.15 -19.93 31.24
CA ILE A 148 30.18 -19.62 30.18
C ILE A 148 30.87 -19.82 28.83
N ASP A 149 30.44 -20.85 28.11
CA ASP A 149 30.93 -21.16 26.77
C ASP A 149 30.03 -20.49 25.72
N PRO A 150 30.48 -19.41 25.06
CA PRO A 150 29.69 -18.73 24.05
C PRO A 150 29.37 -19.63 22.85
N VAL A 151 30.21 -20.64 22.57
CA VAL A 151 30.03 -21.55 21.43
C VAL A 151 28.81 -22.45 21.64
N LYS A 152 28.48 -22.80 22.88
CA LYS A 152 27.28 -23.59 23.21
C LYS A 152 25.99 -22.82 23.02
N LEU A 153 26.03 -21.48 22.98
CA LEU A 153 24.85 -20.66 22.69
C LEU A 153 24.47 -20.72 21.21
N THR A 154 25.44 -20.82 20.30
CA THR A 154 25.21 -20.75 18.86
C THR A 154 24.18 -21.78 18.34
N PRO A 155 24.24 -23.08 18.69
CA PRO A 155 23.24 -24.05 18.23
C PRO A 155 21.85 -23.81 18.82
N LEU A 156 21.75 -23.25 20.02
CA LEU A 156 20.46 -22.91 20.64
C LEU A 156 19.79 -21.73 19.95
N ILE A 157 20.59 -20.82 19.42
CA ILE A 157 20.16 -19.62 18.72
C ILE A 157 19.81 -19.94 17.27
N PHE A 158 20.70 -20.61 16.55
CA PHE A 158 20.60 -20.76 15.09
C PHE A 158 20.22 -22.17 14.64
N GLY A 159 20.18 -23.17 15.52
CA GLY A 159 20.00 -24.58 15.13
C GLY A 159 18.69 -24.84 14.42
N ASP A 160 17.68 -25.31 15.14
CA ASP A 160 16.37 -25.58 14.52
C ASP A 160 15.61 -24.29 14.16
N ALA A 161 15.96 -23.17 14.78
CA ALA A 161 15.35 -21.86 14.50
C ALA A 161 15.55 -21.41 13.04
N ASP A 162 16.65 -21.78 12.38
CA ASP A 162 16.92 -21.37 10.98
C ASP A 162 15.87 -21.93 10.00
N LYS A 163 15.24 -23.07 10.34
CA LYS A 163 14.13 -23.65 9.55
C LYS A 163 12.91 -22.73 9.50
N THR A 164 12.76 -21.81 10.46
CA THR A 164 11.63 -20.87 10.53
C THR A 164 11.83 -19.66 9.62
N ARG A 165 13.07 -19.38 9.19
CA ARG A 165 13.44 -18.17 8.42
C ARG A 165 12.57 -17.92 7.18
N PRO A 166 12.24 -18.93 6.33
CA PRO A 166 11.40 -18.70 5.15
C PRO A 166 9.98 -18.23 5.46
N HIS A 167 9.51 -18.43 6.69
CA HIS A 167 8.14 -18.16 7.11
C HIS A 167 8.01 -16.89 7.95
N VAL A 168 9.04 -16.51 8.71
CA VAL A 168 9.04 -15.28 9.52
C VAL A 168 9.47 -14.04 8.73
N GLY A 169 10.22 -14.22 7.63
CA GLY A 169 10.73 -13.14 6.81
C GLY A 169 12.03 -12.51 7.34
N GLU A 170 12.72 -11.80 6.45
CA GLU A 170 14.10 -11.35 6.69
C GLU A 170 14.24 -10.33 7.83
N TYR A 171 13.26 -9.45 8.02
CA TYR A 171 13.32 -8.45 9.07
C TYR A 171 13.26 -9.07 10.48
N ILE A 172 12.28 -9.97 10.72
CA ILE A 172 12.16 -10.69 11.98
C ILE A 172 13.42 -11.53 12.25
N TRP A 173 13.91 -12.21 11.21
CA TRP A 173 15.14 -13.00 11.31
C TRP A 173 16.37 -12.14 11.64
N ALA A 174 16.49 -10.96 11.04
CA ALA A 174 17.55 -10.01 11.32
C ALA A 174 17.48 -9.48 12.75
N LEU A 175 16.29 -9.14 13.27
CA LEU A 175 16.09 -8.77 14.67
C LEU A 175 16.54 -9.89 15.61
N HIS A 176 16.07 -11.11 15.37
CA HIS A 176 16.43 -12.30 16.16
C HIS A 176 17.95 -12.53 16.19
N SER A 177 18.58 -12.49 15.01
CA SER A 177 20.03 -12.71 14.85
C SER A 177 20.85 -11.60 15.51
N THR A 178 20.39 -10.34 15.41
CA THR A 178 21.07 -9.18 16.00
C THR A 178 21.01 -9.21 17.52
N TYR A 179 19.85 -9.48 18.10
CA TYR A 179 19.69 -9.61 19.56
C TYR A 179 20.64 -10.67 20.13
N HIS A 180 20.67 -11.85 19.52
CA HIS A 180 21.56 -12.91 19.95
C HIS A 180 23.04 -12.61 19.71
N GLY A 181 23.38 -11.91 18.63
CA GLY A 181 24.73 -11.38 18.41
C GLY A 181 25.17 -10.45 19.54
N ILE A 182 24.26 -9.60 20.05
CA ILE A 182 24.53 -8.75 21.21
C ILE A 182 24.73 -9.61 22.48
N LEU A 183 23.88 -10.61 22.71
CA LEU A 183 24.02 -11.50 23.88
C LEU A 183 25.37 -12.24 23.89
N VAL A 184 25.76 -12.82 22.76
CA VAL A 184 27.05 -13.50 22.60
C VAL A 184 28.20 -12.52 22.80
N ARG A 185 28.11 -11.31 22.23
CA ARG A 185 29.11 -10.26 22.42
C ARG A 185 29.25 -9.85 23.88
N CYS A 186 28.13 -9.78 24.61
CA CYS A 186 28.14 -9.49 26.02
C CYS A 186 28.87 -10.57 26.82
N VAL A 187 28.48 -11.83 26.64
CA VAL A 187 29.12 -12.96 27.33
C VAL A 187 30.62 -12.97 27.04
N PHE A 188 31.01 -12.80 25.78
CA PHE A 188 32.42 -12.76 25.38
C PHE A 188 33.19 -11.61 26.04
N THR A 189 32.58 -10.42 26.13
CA THR A 189 33.21 -9.24 26.75
C THR A 189 33.36 -9.41 28.25
N LEU A 190 32.33 -9.93 28.92
CA LEU A 190 32.34 -10.16 30.37
C LEU A 190 33.34 -11.26 30.76
N ALA A 191 33.47 -12.31 29.93
CA ALA A 191 34.41 -13.40 30.17
C ALA A 191 35.86 -13.06 29.81
N GLY A 192 36.11 -12.19 28.81
CA GLY A 192 37.42 -12.08 28.16
C GLY A 192 38.18 -10.75 28.26
N LYS A 193 37.54 -9.59 28.49
CA LYS A 193 38.22 -8.26 28.44
C LYS A 193 38.28 -7.57 29.78
N GLU A 194 39.35 -6.84 30.11
CA GLU A 194 39.56 -6.08 31.38
C GLU A 194 38.57 -4.91 31.60
N ASP A 195 38.17 -4.19 30.54
CA ASP A 195 37.05 -3.25 30.60
C ASP A 195 35.77 -3.95 30.13
N ALA A 196 34.95 -4.35 31.11
CA ALA A 196 33.90 -5.35 30.94
C ALA A 196 32.55 -4.76 30.52
N ARG A 197 32.46 -3.45 30.30
CA ARG A 197 31.19 -2.81 29.99
C ARG A 197 30.80 -3.06 28.54
N TRP A 198 30.17 -4.21 28.35
CA TRP A 198 29.68 -4.69 27.06
C TRP A 198 28.78 -3.67 26.33
N TYR A 199 28.04 -2.84 27.06
CA TYR A 199 27.18 -1.79 26.50
C TYR A 199 27.96 -0.56 25.96
N ARG A 200 29.23 -0.38 26.38
CA ARG A 200 30.14 0.65 25.85
C ARG A 200 30.89 0.20 24.60
N ASP A 201 30.89 -1.10 24.31
CA ASP A 201 31.58 -1.68 23.15
C ASP A 201 30.96 -1.17 21.84
N GLU A 202 31.82 -0.70 20.92
CA GLU A 202 31.37 -0.10 19.67
C GLU A 202 30.56 -1.08 18.82
N VAL A 203 30.92 -2.38 18.83
CA VAL A 203 30.17 -3.41 18.08
C VAL A 203 28.77 -3.55 18.65
N THR A 204 28.64 -3.63 19.98
CA THR A 204 27.33 -3.64 20.65
C THR A 204 26.49 -2.43 20.26
N GLN A 205 27.05 -1.22 20.32
CA GLN A 205 26.32 0.00 19.97
C GLN A 205 25.87 0.04 18.51
N ARG A 206 26.70 -0.46 17.57
CA ARG A 206 26.32 -0.58 16.16
C ARG A 206 25.17 -1.58 15.96
N LEU A 207 25.19 -2.71 16.68
CA LEU A 207 24.12 -3.71 16.63
C LEU A 207 22.80 -3.15 17.20
N VAL A 208 22.87 -2.44 18.33
CA VAL A 208 21.71 -1.75 18.92
C VAL A 208 21.13 -0.72 17.94
N ARG A 209 21.98 0.13 17.33
CA ARG A 209 21.54 1.08 16.30
C ARG A 209 20.89 0.38 15.11
N SER A 210 21.48 -0.72 14.64
CA SER A 210 20.97 -1.45 13.48
C SER A 210 19.61 -2.10 13.74
N ALA A 211 19.37 -2.58 14.97
CA ALA A 211 18.11 -3.22 15.33
C ALA A 211 17.00 -2.22 15.67
N PHE A 212 17.33 -1.15 16.39
CA PHE A 212 16.34 -0.29 17.05
C PHE A 212 16.41 1.19 16.62
N GLY A 213 17.38 1.56 15.78
CA GLY A 213 17.56 2.93 15.29
C GLY A 213 18.34 3.84 16.24
N ASP A 214 18.58 5.09 15.79
CA ASP A 214 19.41 6.05 16.53
C ASP A 214 18.76 6.53 17.83
N ALA A 215 17.44 6.72 17.86
CA ALA A 215 16.74 7.16 19.06
C ALA A 215 16.90 6.15 20.22
N ALA A 216 16.70 4.86 19.92
CA ALA A 216 16.90 3.78 20.89
C ALA A 216 18.36 3.66 21.32
N LEU A 217 19.33 3.85 20.40
CA LEU A 217 20.74 3.89 20.78
C LEU A 217 21.05 5.03 21.75
N GLN A 218 20.51 6.24 21.53
CA GLN A 218 20.73 7.35 22.46
C GLN A 218 20.16 7.04 23.84
N GLN A 219 18.93 6.50 23.89
CA GLN A 219 18.34 6.05 25.14
C GLN A 219 19.26 5.02 25.83
N PHE A 220 19.69 3.99 25.10
CA PHE A 220 20.57 2.93 25.59
C PHE A 220 21.86 3.49 26.21
N LYS A 221 22.49 4.48 25.57
CA LYS A 221 23.72 5.11 26.06
C LYS A 221 23.56 5.91 27.35
N THR A 222 22.36 6.45 27.57
CA THR A 222 22.06 7.29 28.73
C THR A 222 21.60 6.50 29.95
N LEU A 223 21.41 5.18 29.82
CA LEU A 223 21.00 4.34 30.94
C LEU A 223 22.11 4.27 31.99
N PRO A 224 21.78 4.48 33.28
CA PRO A 224 22.77 4.34 34.36
C PRO A 224 23.12 2.87 34.61
N ASP A 225 22.14 1.98 34.52
CA ASP A 225 22.22 0.56 34.77
C ASP A 225 21.16 -0.20 33.93
N ARG A 226 21.11 -1.53 34.06
CA ARG A 226 20.03 -2.38 33.51
C ARG A 226 19.92 -2.35 31.98
N HIS A 227 21.04 -2.19 31.29
CA HIS A 227 21.16 -2.29 29.84
C HIS A 227 20.64 -3.63 29.29
N PHE A 228 20.80 -4.74 30.04
CA PHE A 228 20.27 -6.05 29.67
C PHE A 228 18.75 -6.10 29.69
N ASP A 229 18.14 -5.58 30.76
CA ASP A 229 16.68 -5.54 30.88
C ASP A 229 16.08 -4.64 29.81
N TRP A 230 16.69 -3.48 29.58
CA TRP A 230 16.27 -2.59 28.50
C TRP A 230 16.37 -3.29 27.14
N LEU A 231 17.50 -3.90 26.83
CA LEU A 231 17.72 -4.59 25.55
C LEU A 231 16.69 -5.70 25.33
N ARG A 232 16.41 -6.48 26.39
CA ARG A 232 15.41 -7.55 26.36
C ARG A 232 14.02 -7.00 26.07
N LEU A 233 13.60 -5.95 26.77
CA LEU A 233 12.28 -5.35 26.60
C LEU A 233 12.12 -4.70 25.23
N GLU A 234 13.16 -3.99 24.77
CA GLU A 234 13.19 -3.35 23.46
C GLU A 234 13.08 -4.38 22.34
N PHE A 235 13.86 -5.47 22.44
CA PHE A 235 13.79 -6.59 21.51
C PHE A 235 12.43 -7.28 21.52
N GLU A 236 11.88 -7.62 22.69
CA GLU A 236 10.56 -8.26 22.79
C GLU A 236 9.46 -7.39 22.19
N ARG A 237 9.50 -6.07 22.45
CA ARG A 237 8.54 -5.14 21.89
C ARG A 237 8.59 -5.10 20.37
N GLU A 238 9.78 -4.96 19.78
CA GLU A 238 9.93 -4.94 18.32
C GLU A 238 9.59 -6.30 17.69
N LEU A 239 10.00 -7.39 18.32
CA LEU A 239 9.72 -8.74 17.85
C LEU A 239 8.21 -9.02 17.85
N PHE A 240 7.50 -8.76 18.94
CA PHE A 240 6.05 -8.99 19.02
C PHE A 240 5.26 -8.05 18.12
N THR A 241 5.69 -6.79 17.99
CA THR A 241 5.11 -5.86 17.01
C THR A 241 5.27 -6.40 15.58
N SER A 242 6.42 -7.02 15.29
CA SER A 242 6.68 -7.62 13.98
C SER A 242 5.89 -8.91 13.76
N PHE A 243 5.73 -9.75 14.79
CA PHE A 243 4.86 -10.92 14.74
C PHE A 243 3.41 -10.53 14.47
N ASP A 244 2.88 -9.50 15.16
CA ASP A 244 1.53 -9.00 14.91
C ASP A 244 1.36 -8.55 13.46
N LYS A 245 2.30 -7.76 12.92
CA LYS A 245 2.29 -7.34 11.51
C LYS A 245 2.35 -8.52 10.53
N LEU A 246 3.14 -9.55 10.83
CA LEU A 246 3.27 -10.75 10.01
C LEU A 246 1.98 -11.58 10.00
N LEU A 247 1.37 -11.78 11.17
CA LEU A 247 0.19 -12.63 11.36
C LEU A 247 -1.11 -11.94 10.91
N THR A 248 -1.22 -10.63 11.11
CA THR A 248 -2.36 -9.84 10.62
C THR A 248 -2.32 -9.62 9.10
N GLY A 249 -1.16 -9.85 8.47
CA GLY A 249 -0.97 -9.63 7.03
C GLY A 249 -1.02 -8.15 6.61
N LYS A 250 -1.05 -7.20 7.56
CA LYS A 250 -1.14 -5.76 7.28
C LYS A 250 -0.07 -5.28 6.30
N ALA A 251 1.19 -5.68 6.54
CA ALA A 251 2.31 -5.29 5.67
C ALA A 251 2.15 -5.80 4.23
N PHE A 252 1.57 -6.99 4.05
CA PHE A 252 1.32 -7.54 2.73
C PHE A 252 0.10 -6.88 2.07
N SER A 253 -0.96 -6.59 2.84
CA SER A 253 -2.14 -5.88 2.34
C SER A 253 -1.81 -4.47 1.87
N GLU A 254 -0.99 -3.72 2.61
CA GLU A 254 -0.50 -2.41 2.19
C GLU A 254 0.34 -2.49 0.92
N ALA A 255 1.26 -3.45 0.83
CA ALA A 255 2.09 -3.66 -0.36
C ALA A 255 1.23 -4.04 -1.59
N ALA A 256 0.26 -4.94 -1.43
CA ALA A 256 -0.67 -5.33 -2.49
C ALA A 256 -1.56 -4.16 -2.94
N MET A 257 -2.06 -3.33 -2.01
CA MET A 257 -2.81 -2.13 -2.36
C MET A 257 -1.96 -1.11 -3.11
N ARG A 258 -0.71 -0.87 -2.70
CA ARG A 258 0.21 0.01 -3.45
C ARG A 258 0.46 -0.52 -4.85
N GLN A 259 0.72 -1.81 -4.99
CA GLN A 259 0.92 -2.44 -6.31
C GLN A 259 -0.33 -2.33 -7.19
N ALA A 260 -1.53 -2.53 -6.62
CA ALA A 260 -2.78 -2.34 -7.35
C ALA A 260 -2.95 -0.88 -7.82
N GLN A 261 -2.64 0.11 -6.97
CA GLN A 261 -2.64 1.53 -7.34
C GLN A 261 -1.62 1.85 -8.43
N GLU A 262 -0.43 1.25 -8.39
CA GLU A 262 0.59 1.41 -9.43
C GLU A 262 0.12 0.81 -10.76
N MET A 263 -0.54 -0.35 -10.73
CA MET A 263 -1.15 -0.97 -11.90
C MET A 263 -2.28 -0.13 -12.49
N GLU A 264 -3.16 0.43 -11.67
CA GLU A 264 -4.21 1.36 -12.12
C GLU A 264 -3.62 2.62 -12.76
N LYS A 265 -2.59 3.21 -12.15
CA LYS A 265 -1.88 4.36 -12.73
C LYS A 265 -1.25 4.02 -14.08
N ALA A 266 -0.61 2.85 -14.19
CA ALA A 266 -0.01 2.39 -15.44
C ALA A 266 -1.08 2.16 -16.52
N LEU A 267 -2.22 1.57 -16.17
CA LEU A 267 -3.36 1.39 -17.07
C LEU A 267 -3.92 2.74 -17.52
N ALA A 268 -4.16 3.67 -16.60
CA ALA A 268 -4.63 5.03 -16.92
C ALA A 268 -3.65 5.80 -17.81
N ALA A 269 -2.34 5.60 -17.64
CA ALA A 269 -1.32 6.19 -18.51
C ALA A 269 -1.23 5.51 -19.89
N SER A 270 -1.64 4.25 -20.00
CA SER A 270 -1.64 3.49 -21.25
C SER A 270 -2.88 3.70 -22.12
N THR A 271 -3.94 4.31 -21.57
CA THR A 271 -5.10 4.74 -22.35
C THR A 271 -4.72 6.04 -23.09
N PRO A 272 -4.54 6.02 -24.42
CA PRO A 272 -4.17 7.23 -25.15
C PRO A 272 -5.25 8.30 -24.96
N ALA A 273 -4.83 9.53 -24.71
CA ALA A 273 -5.70 10.70 -24.54
C ALA A 273 -6.34 11.19 -25.86
N ASP A 274 -6.35 10.37 -26.91
CA ASP A 274 -6.75 10.78 -28.25
C ASP A 274 -8.10 10.14 -28.65
N LEU A 275 -9.16 10.90 -28.39
CA LEU A 275 -10.33 11.03 -29.27
C LEU A 275 -10.52 12.51 -29.60
#